data_AF-A0A6G3PXG8-F1
#
_entry.id   AF-A0A6G3PXG8-F1
#
_cell.length_a   1.000
_cell.length_b   1.000
_cell.length_c   1.000
_cell.angle_alpha   90.00
_cell.angle_beta   90.00
_cell.angle_gamma   90.00
#
_symmetry.space_group_name_H-M   'P 1'
#
loop_
_entity.id
_entity.type
_entity.pdbx_description
1 polymer ?
#
loop_
_entity_poly.entity_id
_entity_poly.type
_entity_poly.pdbx_seq_one_letter_code
_entity_poly.pdbx_strand_id
1 'polypeptide(L)'
;GALRLGTVPGLPDAAYEHDGQLTKRHIRAATLGTLAPAPGELLWDVGGGSGSIAIEWLRAHPSCRAVSVERDAVRAERITRNAERLG
;
A
#
# COMPACT_ATOMS: atom_id res chain seq x y z
N GLY A 1 -6.46 -5.90 -21.16
CA GLY A 1 -7.34 -6.60 -20.20
C GLY A 1 -7.16 -5.98 -18.83
N ALA A 2 -8.20 -5.97 -18.00
CA ALA A 2 -8.11 -5.41 -16.64
C ALA A 2 -7.11 -6.20 -15.78
N LEU A 3 -6.32 -5.50 -14.96
CA LEU A 3 -5.32 -6.11 -14.09
C LEU A 3 -6.02 -6.87 -12.96
N ARG A 4 -5.66 -8.13 -12.72
CA ARG A 4 -6.22 -8.92 -11.60
C ARG A 4 -5.64 -8.42 -10.27
N LEU A 5 -6.50 -7.87 -9.40
CA LEU A 5 -6.13 -7.41 -8.06
C LEU A 5 -6.61 -8.42 -7.01
N GLY A 6 -5.69 -9.25 -6.51
CA GLY A 6 -5.99 -10.22 -5.45
C GLY A 6 -6.13 -9.58 -4.07
N THR A 7 -6.66 -10.34 -3.11
CA THR A 7 -6.75 -9.95 -1.70
C THR A 7 -5.48 -10.29 -0.91
N VAL A 8 -4.59 -11.08 -1.50
CA VAL A 8 -3.29 -11.46 -0.90
C VAL A 8 -2.26 -10.35 -1.19
N PRO A 9 -1.35 -10.05 -0.25
CA PRO A 9 -0.28 -9.09 -0.48
C PRO A 9 0.57 -9.37 -1.72
N GLY A 10 1.14 -8.30 -2.27
CA GLY A 10 1.87 -8.28 -3.52
C GLY A 10 0.96 -8.07 -4.72
N LEU A 11 0.20 -6.96 -4.75
CA LEU A 11 -0.40 -6.48 -6.00
C LEU A 11 0.68 -6.26 -7.09
N PRO A 12 0.38 -6.30 -8.40
CA PRO A 12 1.39 -6.02 -9.43
C PRO A 12 1.89 -4.57 -9.33
N ASP A 13 3.17 -4.32 -9.65
CA ASP A 13 3.73 -2.96 -9.55
C ASP A 13 3.01 -1.95 -10.46
N ALA A 14 2.58 -2.39 -11.65
CA ALA A 14 1.76 -1.60 -12.57
C ALA A 14 0.36 -1.24 -12.01
N ALA A 15 -0.04 -1.83 -10.87
CA ALA A 15 -1.24 -1.41 -10.17
C ALA A 15 -1.06 -0.08 -9.45
N TYR A 16 0.15 0.45 -9.27
CA TYR A 16 0.40 1.69 -8.53
C TYR A 16 0.88 2.80 -9.47
N GLU A 17 0.41 4.02 -9.23
CA GLU A 17 1.12 5.21 -9.70
C GLU A 17 2.42 5.33 -8.90
N HIS A 18 3.55 5.57 -9.58
CA HIS A 18 4.85 5.73 -8.94
C HIS A 18 5.84 6.52 -9.84
N ASP A 19 6.85 7.13 -9.24
CA ASP A 19 7.94 7.86 -9.95
C ASP A 19 9.20 7.01 -10.17
N GLY A 20 9.07 5.68 -10.04
CA GLY A 20 10.19 4.74 -10.08
C GLY A 20 10.63 4.27 -8.70
N GLN A 21 10.21 4.96 -7.63
CA GLN A 21 10.35 4.47 -6.27
C GLN A 21 9.07 3.75 -5.82
N LEU A 22 9.14 2.42 -5.84
CA LEU A 22 8.10 1.51 -5.36
C LEU A 22 8.79 0.28 -4.77
N THR A 23 8.42 -0.09 -3.54
CA THR A 23 8.84 -1.36 -2.93
C THR A 23 8.45 -2.48 -3.89
N LYS A 24 9.40 -3.27 -4.39
CA LYS A 24 9.08 -4.31 -5.39
C LYS A 24 8.03 -5.28 -4.87
N ARG A 25 7.15 -5.76 -5.76
CA ARG A 25 6.07 -6.70 -5.43
C ARG A 25 6.41 -7.78 -4.41
N HIS A 26 7.50 -8.52 -4.62
CA HIS A 26 7.88 -9.63 -3.74
C HIS A 26 8.34 -9.14 -2.36
N ILE A 27 8.99 -7.98 -2.29
CA ILE A 27 9.35 -7.33 -1.03
C ILE A 27 8.09 -6.87 -0.31
N ARG A 28 7.11 -6.25 -0.99
CA ARG A 28 5.83 -5.88 -0.36
C ARG A 28 5.12 -7.09 0.23
N ALA A 29 5.03 -8.18 -0.53
CA ALA A 29 4.39 -9.40 -0.05
C ALA A 29 5.08 -9.94 1.22
N ALA A 30 6.41 -9.98 1.24
CA ALA A 30 7.19 -10.40 2.41
C ALA A 30 7.02 -9.43 3.59
N THR A 31 7.02 -8.12 3.35
CA THR A 31 6.80 -7.09 4.37
C THR A 31 5.44 -7.27 5.02
N LEU A 32 4.36 -7.39 4.24
CA LEU A 32 3.02 -7.59 4.80
C LEU A 32 2.87 -8.93 5.51
N GLY A 33 3.52 -9.99 5.00
CA GLY A 33 3.58 -11.28 5.69
C GLY A 33 4.29 -11.21 7.05
N THR A 34 5.27 -10.31 7.18
CA THR A 34 6.00 -10.07 8.44
C THR A 34 5.21 -9.19 9.40
N LEU A 35 4.55 -8.15 8.88
CA LEU A 35 3.70 -7.25 9.66
C LEU A 35 2.42 -7.93 10.14
N ALA A 36 1.92 -8.93 9.38
CA ALA A 36 0.80 -9.79 9.73
C ALA A 36 -0.45 -9.04 10.25
N PRO A 37 -1.06 -8.15 9.43
CA PRO A 37 -2.21 -7.34 9.84
C PRO A 37 -3.34 -8.18 10.44
N ALA A 38 -3.81 -7.77 11.61
CA ALA A 38 -5.00 -8.31 12.25
C ALA A 38 -6.16 -7.28 12.29
N PRO A 39 -7.43 -7.75 12.33
CA PRO A 39 -8.59 -6.87 12.39
C PRO A 39 -8.51 -5.81 13.50
N GLY A 40 -8.67 -4.54 13.14
CA GLY A 40 -8.74 -3.41 14.07
C GLY A 40 -7.40 -2.71 14.34
N GLU A 41 -6.30 -3.27 13.83
CA GLU A 41 -4.97 -2.71 14.04
C GLU A 41 -4.72 -1.44 13.21
N LEU A 42 -3.78 -0.62 13.71
CA LEU A 42 -3.32 0.61 13.08
C LEU A 42 -1.85 0.47 12.67
N LEU A 43 -1.57 0.70 11.40
CA LEU A 43 -0.22 0.84 10.88
C LEU A 43 0.21 2.31 10.84
N TRP A 44 1.46 2.57 11.23
CA TRP A 44 2.18 3.79 10.88
C TRP A 44 3.20 3.47 9.77
N ASP A 45 2.99 4.03 8.58
CA ASP A 45 3.84 3.86 7.41
C ASP A 45 4.68 5.13 7.21
N VAL A 46 5.93 5.09 7.64
CA VAL A 46 6.84 6.25 7.59
C VAL A 46 7.67 6.19 6.32
N GLY A 47 7.58 7.25 5.49
CA GLY A 47 8.21 7.28 4.17
C GLY A 47 7.38 6.54 3.12
N GLY A 48 6.07 6.82 3.09
CA GLY A 48 5.10 6.03 2.33
C GLY A 48 5.36 5.95 0.82
N GLY A 49 6.02 6.95 0.22
CA GLY A 49 6.37 6.95 -1.20
C GLY A 49 5.16 6.88 -2.13
N SER A 50 4.77 5.69 -2.54
CA SER A 50 3.56 5.43 -3.35
C SER A 50 2.36 4.92 -2.52
N GLY A 51 2.56 4.68 -1.23
CA GLY A 51 1.54 4.21 -0.28
C GLY A 51 1.32 2.70 -0.29
N SER A 52 2.17 1.97 -1.00
CA SER A 52 1.92 0.57 -1.32
C SER A 52 1.81 -0.34 -0.10
N ILE A 53 2.57 -0.12 0.98
CA ILE A 53 2.47 -0.93 2.20
C ILE A 53 1.18 -0.59 2.96
N ALA A 54 0.92 0.69 3.23
CA ALA A 54 -0.32 1.14 3.86
C ALA A 54 -1.59 0.69 3.12
N ILE A 55 -1.61 0.77 1.79
CA ILE A 55 -2.77 0.34 0.98
C ILE A 55 -2.96 -1.17 1.07
N GLU A 56 -1.90 -1.98 0.95
CA GLU A 56 -2.03 -3.43 1.08
C GLU A 56 -2.39 -3.86 2.51
N TRP A 57 -1.97 -3.10 3.53
CA TRP A 57 -2.42 -3.27 4.92
C TRP A 57 -3.92 -3.04 5.06
N LEU A 58 -4.45 -1.94 4.53
CA LEU A 58 -5.88 -1.62 4.57
C LEU A 58 -6.73 -2.67 3.83
N ARG A 59 -6.19 -3.25 2.76
CA ARG A 59 -6.86 -4.31 1.98
C ARG A 59 -6.91 -5.66 2.71
N ALA A 60 -6.11 -5.87 3.74
CA ALA A 60 -6.09 -7.14 4.48
C ALA A 60 -7.36 -7.36 5.29
N HIS A 61 -7.95 -6.29 5.85
CA HIS A 61 -9.23 -6.37 6.57
C HIS A 61 -9.92 -5.00 6.64
N PRO A 62 -11.26 -4.91 6.50
CA PRO A 62 -12.00 -3.63 6.49
C PRO A 62 -11.87 -2.78 7.75
N SER A 63 -11.53 -3.37 8.89
CA SER A 63 -11.33 -2.63 10.16
C SER A 63 -9.89 -2.19 10.40
N CYS A 64 -8.93 -2.58 9.54
CA CYS A 64 -7.57 -2.09 9.61
C CYS A 64 -7.54 -0.59 9.26
N ARG A 65 -6.62 0.13 9.90
CA ARG A 65 -6.36 1.54 9.62
C ARG A 65 -4.88 1.75 9.33
N ALA A 66 -4.55 2.80 8.60
CA ALA A 66 -3.17 3.18 8.33
C ALA A 66 -3.02 4.70 8.35
N VAL A 67 -1.89 5.17 8.87
CA VAL A 67 -1.43 6.55 8.74
C VAL A 67 -0.11 6.51 7.98
N SER A 68 -0.11 7.11 6.79
CA SER A 68 1.10 7.23 5.98
C SER A 68 1.69 8.63 6.13
N VAL A 69 2.98 8.69 6.45
CA VAL A 69 3.73 9.95 6.56
C VAL A 69 4.68 10.05 5.38
N GLU A 70 4.56 11.12 4.60
CA GLU A 70 5.42 11.42 3.47
C GLU A 70 5.76 12.91 3.47
N ARG A 71 7.03 13.23 3.24
CA ARG A 71 7.54 14.60 3.26
C ARG A 71 7.29 15.32 1.94
N ASP A 72 7.39 14.58 0.84
CA ASP A 72 7.18 15.14 -0.49
C ASP A 72 5.67 15.26 -0.79
N ALA A 73 5.20 16.48 -1.05
CA ALA A 73 3.78 16.74 -1.27
C ALA A 73 3.22 16.03 -2.51
N VAL A 74 4.01 15.91 -3.58
CA VAL A 74 3.57 15.22 -4.81
C VAL A 74 3.39 13.72 -4.56
N ARG A 75 4.29 13.13 -3.77
CA ARG A 75 4.17 11.73 -3.32
C ARG A 75 3.02 11.55 -2.34
N ALA A 76 2.80 12.48 -1.42
CA ALA A 76 1.65 12.45 -0.52
C ALA A 76 0.32 12.45 -1.29
N GLU A 77 0.16 13.32 -2.29
CA GLU A 77 -1.01 13.32 -3.17
C GLU A 77 -1.14 12.00 -3.97
N ARG A 78 -0.01 11.43 -4.40
CA ARG A 78 0.01 10.15 -5.09
C ARG A 78 -0.47 9.00 -4.20
N ILE A 79 -0.10 9.01 -2.91
CA ILE A 79 -0.60 8.05 -1.93
C ILE A 79 -2.13 8.11 -1.88
N THR A 80 -2.71 9.32 -1.79
CA THR A 80 -4.16 9.51 -1.82
C THR A 80 -4.79 8.93 -3.09
N ARG A 81 -4.28 9.28 -4.28
CA ARG A 81 -4.81 8.75 -5.55
C ARG A 81 -4.71 7.23 -5.66
N ASN A 82 -3.63 6.64 -5.18
CA ASN A 82 -3.46 5.19 -5.16
C ASN A 82 -4.45 4.53 -4.18
N ALA A 83 -4.68 5.11 -3.00
CA ALA A 83 -5.65 4.61 -2.04
C ALA A 83 -7.06 4.62 -2.66
N GLU A 84 -7.52 5.76 -3.17
CA GLU A 84 -8.84 5.90 -3.82
C GLU A 84 -9.09 4.88 -4.93
N ARG A 85 -8.04 4.51 -5.69
CA ARG A 85 -8.15 3.58 -6.81
C ARG A 85 -8.05 2.11 -6.41
N LEU A 86 -7.34 1.79 -5.33
CA LEU A 86 -6.97 0.43 -4.97
C LEU A 86 -7.67 -0.09 -3.71
N GLY A 87 -8.44 0.73 -3.00
CA GLY A 87 -9.20 0.30 -1.84
C GLY A 87 -9.57 1.46 -0.94
#